data_AF-A0A838LEC3-F1
#
_entry.id   AF-A0A838LEC3-F1
#
_cell.length_a   1.000
_cell.length_b   1.000
_cell.length_c   1.000
_cell.angle_alpha   90.00
_cell.angle_beta   90.00
_cell.angle_gamma   90.00
#
_symmetry.space_group_name_H-M   'P 1'
#
loop_
_entity.id
_entity.type
_entity.pdbx_description
1 polymer ?
#
loop_
_entity_poly.entity_id
_entity_poly.type
_entity_poly.pdbx_seq_one_letter_code
_entity_poly.pdbx_strand_id
1 'polypeptide(L)'
;MIPQARVQAAIDILDEVIAGARDNGAAADVIVQRYFRARRYAGSKDRRAVRDLVYAAIRRSGERPETGRAAMIGLAEGDPALALLFDGSVHGPLPIAANEPRAEAAEVPMWLRDKLGGLGLLQRAPLDLRINRLKTGKIDIVGAVPAPHARDGLRMPEGSAVEQLPEYKAGLIEVQDEGSQLVTLACGAEPGMKVVDLCAGAGGKTLGLAAAMEDRGVIFACDADRARLSRLAPRAERAGITIVETRLLDGGREIVALGDLLGAADLVVVDAPCSGTGTWRRNPEARWRLTPERLARVVALQARLLDVAARLVEPGGTLVHVVCSLLDEEGAGQVEAFLSRHPGWRTEPVTLPAGSQRGPGLRLTPSDDGTDGFFVARLKAPC
;
A
#
# COMPACT_ATOMS: atom_id res chain seq x y z
N MET A 1 3.04 14.06 29.30
CA MET A 1 4.45 14.45 29.02
C MET A 1 4.48 15.95 28.77
N ILE A 2 5.52 16.65 29.25
CA ILE A 2 5.75 18.05 28.85
C ILE A 2 6.14 18.11 27.36
N PRO A 3 5.91 19.24 26.66
CA PRO A 3 6.21 19.37 25.24
C PRO A 3 7.64 18.95 24.84
N GLN A 4 8.64 19.38 25.61
CA GLN A 4 10.06 19.06 25.37
C GLN A 4 10.34 17.56 25.44
N ALA A 5 9.74 16.87 26.42
CA ALA A 5 9.83 15.41 26.53
C ALA A 5 9.18 14.67 25.36
N ARG A 6 8.18 15.28 24.70
CA ARG A 6 7.60 14.72 23.46
C ARG A 6 8.56 14.84 22.29
N VAL A 7 9.32 15.93 22.20
CA VAL A 7 10.37 16.11 21.19
C VAL A 7 11.49 15.09 21.40
N GLN A 8 11.96 14.93 22.64
CA GLN A 8 12.97 13.91 22.95
C GLN A 8 12.48 12.50 22.61
N ALA A 9 11.25 12.15 22.96
CA ALA A 9 10.67 10.86 22.60
C ALA A 9 10.57 10.66 21.07
N ALA A 10 10.29 11.72 20.30
CA ALA A 10 10.29 11.66 18.85
C ALA A 10 11.70 11.41 18.30
N ILE A 11 12.74 12.05 18.86
CA ILE A 11 14.14 11.79 18.52
C ILE A 11 14.48 10.31 18.73
N ASP A 12 14.20 9.76 19.92
CA ASP A 12 14.51 8.36 20.26
C ASP A 12 13.83 7.38 19.29
N ILE A 13 12.55 7.63 18.98
CA ILE A 13 11.79 6.80 18.03
C ILE A 13 12.41 6.91 16.64
N LEU A 14 12.76 8.11 16.18
CA LEU A 14 13.33 8.32 14.85
C LEU A 14 14.69 7.62 14.71
N ASP A 15 15.52 7.58 15.76
CA ASP A 15 16.76 6.80 15.76
C ASP A 15 16.49 5.31 15.53
N GLU A 16 15.51 4.73 16.23
CA GLU A 16 15.08 3.34 16.01
C GLU A 16 14.53 3.14 14.58
N VAL A 17 13.76 4.09 14.05
CA VAL A 17 13.20 4.02 12.68
C VAL A 17 14.30 4.08 11.63
N ILE A 18 15.27 4.98 11.79
CA ILE A 18 16.42 5.14 10.88
C ILE A 18 17.26 3.86 10.87
N ALA A 19 17.58 3.32 12.05
CA ALA A 19 18.27 2.04 12.18
C ALA A 19 17.47 0.91 11.53
N GLY A 20 16.16 0.83 11.79
CA GLY A 20 15.26 -0.14 11.19
C GLY A 20 15.24 -0.06 9.66
N ALA A 21 15.20 1.14 9.09
CA ALA A 21 15.22 1.33 7.64
C ALA A 21 16.56 0.92 7.00
N ARG A 22 17.68 1.19 7.69
CA ARG A 22 19.03 0.79 7.25
C ARG A 22 19.24 -0.71 7.31
N ASP A 23 18.85 -1.33 8.42
CA ASP A 23 19.26 -2.69 8.78
C ASP A 23 18.15 -3.72 8.48
N ASN A 24 17.12 -3.35 7.71
CA ASN A 24 15.95 -4.18 7.43
C ASN A 24 15.18 -4.64 8.68
N GLY A 25 15.16 -3.80 9.71
CA GLY A 25 14.38 -3.99 10.92
C GLY A 25 12.90 -3.62 10.76
N ALA A 26 12.22 -3.48 11.90
CA ALA A 26 10.79 -3.17 11.95
C ALA A 26 10.42 -1.84 11.25
N ALA A 27 9.20 -1.77 10.73
CA ALA A 27 8.61 -0.57 10.14
C ALA A 27 8.30 0.52 11.20
N ALA A 28 8.16 1.77 10.75
CA ALA A 28 7.99 2.90 11.67
C ALA A 28 6.76 2.76 12.59
N ASP A 29 5.66 2.24 12.07
CA ASP A 29 4.43 2.01 12.83
C ASP A 29 4.63 0.98 13.95
N VAL A 30 5.35 -0.10 13.67
CA VAL A 30 5.68 -1.15 14.64
C VAL A 30 6.60 -0.60 15.74
N ILE A 31 7.59 0.21 15.36
CA ILE A 31 8.53 0.85 16.31
C ILE A 31 7.76 1.80 17.24
N VAL A 32 6.93 2.68 16.69
CA VAL A 32 6.08 3.61 17.47
C VAL A 32 5.16 2.84 18.43
N GLN A 33 4.51 1.76 17.97
CA GLN A 33 3.65 0.93 18.82
C GLN A 33 4.45 0.28 19.96
N ARG A 34 5.63 -0.26 19.68
CA ARG A 34 6.51 -0.88 20.68
C ARG A 34 6.98 0.14 21.72
N TYR A 35 7.40 1.32 21.28
CA TYR A 35 7.87 2.41 22.14
C TYR A 35 6.82 2.77 23.20
N PHE A 36 5.54 2.91 22.80
CA PHE A 36 4.44 3.23 23.72
C PHE A 36 3.93 2.05 24.54
N ARG A 37 4.05 0.82 24.03
CA ARG A 37 3.71 -0.38 24.82
C ARG A 37 4.62 -0.50 26.04
N ALA A 38 5.90 -0.13 25.92
CA ALA A 38 6.85 -0.10 27.03
C ALA A 38 6.63 1.08 27.99
N ARG A 39 5.96 2.15 27.56
CA ARG A 39 5.81 3.42 28.29
C ARG A 39 4.36 3.74 28.62
N ARG A 40 3.82 3.03 29.62
CA ARG A 40 2.40 3.14 30.03
C ARG A 40 2.01 4.51 30.58
N TYR A 41 2.97 5.32 31.05
CA TYR A 41 2.71 6.68 31.53
C TYR A 41 2.27 7.66 30.42
N ALA A 42 2.54 7.36 29.15
CA ALA A 42 2.13 8.21 28.03
C ALA A 42 0.64 8.03 27.74
N GLY A 43 -0.15 9.06 28.02
CA GLY A 43 -1.59 9.09 27.71
C GLY A 43 -1.89 9.27 26.22
N SER A 44 -3.15 9.14 25.82
CA SER A 44 -3.57 9.20 24.41
C SER A 44 -3.16 10.50 23.70
N LYS A 45 -3.23 11.64 24.38
CA LYS A 45 -2.78 12.95 23.86
C LYS A 45 -1.27 12.99 23.63
N ASP A 46 -0.48 12.43 24.55
CA ASP A 46 0.98 12.38 24.41
C ASP A 46 1.39 11.48 23.24
N ARG A 47 0.78 10.29 23.15
CA ARG A 47 1.05 9.33 22.06
C ARG A 47 0.76 9.94 20.69
N ARG A 48 -0.37 10.66 20.57
CA ARG A 48 -0.73 11.37 19.35
C ARG A 48 0.31 12.43 19.00
N ALA A 49 0.62 13.33 19.94
CA ALA A 49 1.57 14.42 19.69
C ALA A 49 2.97 13.92 19.28
N VAL A 50 3.51 12.91 19.96
CA VAL A 50 4.81 12.31 19.60
C VAL A 50 4.75 11.63 18.23
N ARG A 51 3.69 10.85 17.96
CA ARG A 51 3.52 10.22 16.64
C ARG A 51 3.46 11.26 15.53
N ASP A 52 2.74 12.36 15.74
CA ASP A 52 2.59 13.41 14.75
C ASP A 52 3.95 14.09 14.47
N LEU A 53 4.78 14.34 15.49
CA LEU A 53 6.17 14.81 15.31
C LEU A 53 7.03 13.83 14.51
N VAL A 54 7.02 12.54 14.90
CA VAL A 54 7.79 11.48 14.21
C VAL A 54 7.42 11.43 12.72
N TYR A 55 6.13 11.39 12.41
CA TYR A 55 5.64 11.28 11.04
C TYR A 55 5.78 12.57 10.23
N ALA A 56 5.81 13.74 10.86
CA ALA A 56 6.14 15.01 10.23
C ALA A 56 7.64 15.06 9.85
N ALA A 57 8.52 14.66 10.78
CA ALA A 57 9.96 14.58 10.51
C ALA A 57 10.29 13.55 9.42
N ILE A 58 9.64 12.38 9.45
CA ILE A 58 9.74 11.39 8.38
C ILE A 58 9.34 12.05 7.06
N ARG A 59 8.13 12.62 6.97
CA ARG A 59 7.59 13.22 5.72
C ARG A 59 8.44 14.34 5.15
N ARG A 60 9.05 15.17 5.99
CA ARG A 60 9.93 16.25 5.53
C ARG A 60 11.22 15.72 4.91
N SER A 61 11.73 14.58 5.37
CA SER A 61 13.05 14.09 4.98
C SER A 61 12.94 13.10 3.82
N GLY A 62 13.27 13.54 2.60
CA GLY A 62 13.25 12.68 1.41
C GLY A 62 14.33 11.61 1.51
N GLU A 63 15.54 12.03 1.87
CA GLU A 63 16.64 11.14 2.26
C GLU A 63 16.47 10.63 3.69
N ARG A 64 17.08 9.48 3.97
CA ARG A 64 17.15 8.95 5.33
C ARG A 64 18.11 9.83 6.16
N PRO A 65 17.65 10.47 7.25
CA PRO A 65 18.53 11.27 8.12
C PRO A 65 19.61 10.41 8.79
N GLU A 66 20.71 11.05 9.19
CA GLU A 66 21.78 10.38 9.95
C GLU A 66 21.32 9.98 11.36
N THR A 67 20.54 10.84 12.01
CA THR A 67 20.00 10.65 13.36
C THR A 67 18.58 11.20 13.48
N GLY A 68 17.84 10.73 14.47
CA GLY A 68 16.53 11.27 14.84
C GLY A 68 16.60 12.73 15.28
N ARG A 69 17.73 13.14 15.87
CA ARG A 69 17.99 14.54 16.22
C ARG A 69 18.15 15.40 14.97
N ALA A 70 18.93 14.98 13.98
CA ALA A 70 19.06 15.69 12.70
C ALA A 70 17.70 15.81 11.98
N ALA A 71 16.86 14.78 12.05
CA ALA A 71 15.50 14.80 11.52
C ALA A 71 14.60 15.84 12.21
N MET A 72 14.63 15.89 13.55
CA MET A 72 13.84 16.84 14.34
C MET A 72 14.35 18.28 14.23
N ILE A 73 15.66 18.49 14.13
CA ILE A 73 16.25 19.82 13.85
C ILE A 73 15.79 20.30 12.47
N GLY A 74 15.84 19.43 11.46
CA GLY A 74 15.30 19.76 10.13
C GLY A 74 13.83 20.17 10.21
N LEU A 75 13.00 19.42 10.93
CA LEU A 75 11.59 19.80 11.13
C LEU A 75 11.43 21.17 11.82
N ALA A 76 12.27 21.47 12.82
CA ALA A 76 12.23 22.73 13.57
C ALA A 76 12.62 23.97 12.75
N GLU A 77 13.32 23.83 11.61
CA GLU A 77 13.63 24.98 10.74
C GLU A 77 12.39 25.68 10.20
N GLY A 78 11.30 24.93 9.99
CA GLY A 78 10.02 25.47 9.55
C GLY A 78 9.06 25.84 10.68
N ASP A 79 9.45 25.63 11.94
CA ASP A 79 8.59 25.80 13.12
C ASP A 79 9.37 26.39 14.30
N PRO A 80 9.38 27.74 14.45
CA PRO A 80 10.04 28.40 15.57
C PRO A 80 9.56 27.95 16.95
N ALA A 81 8.29 27.55 17.08
CA ALA A 81 7.76 27.07 18.35
C ALA A 81 8.35 25.69 18.71
N LEU A 82 8.53 24.82 17.72
CA LEU A 82 9.24 23.55 17.91
C LEU A 82 10.73 23.77 18.25
N ALA A 83 11.39 24.73 17.61
CA ALA A 83 12.79 25.06 17.91
C ALA A 83 13.01 25.47 19.37
N LEU A 84 12.08 26.23 19.96
CA LEU A 84 12.12 26.64 21.37
C LEU A 84 12.00 25.46 22.36
N LEU A 85 11.55 24.29 21.92
CA LEU A 85 11.47 23.09 22.76
C LEU A 85 12.82 22.37 22.92
N PHE A 86 13.85 22.80 22.19
CA PHE A 86 15.24 22.40 22.40
C PHE A 86 15.87 23.35 23.42
N ASP A 87 15.53 23.16 24.69
CA ASP A 87 15.93 24.06 25.78
C ASP A 87 16.82 23.38 26.84
N GLY A 88 17.05 22.07 26.72
CA GLY A 88 17.79 21.29 27.72
C GLY A 88 17.04 21.09 29.04
N SER A 89 15.73 21.31 29.06
CA SER A 89 14.88 21.01 30.22
C SER A 89 14.95 19.53 30.61
N VAL A 90 14.50 19.21 31.82
CA VAL A 90 14.47 17.82 32.31
C VAL A 90 13.63 16.95 31.37
N HIS A 91 14.25 15.91 30.80
CA HIS A 91 13.71 15.03 29.76
C HIS A 91 13.51 15.67 28.37
N GLY A 92 13.92 16.92 28.17
CA GLY A 92 13.94 17.60 26.88
C GLY A 92 15.27 17.46 26.13
N PRO A 93 15.29 17.71 24.81
CA PRO A 93 16.52 17.71 24.04
C PRO A 93 17.39 18.95 24.35
N LEU A 94 18.70 18.78 24.23
CA LEU A 94 19.66 19.89 24.36
C LEU A 94 19.42 20.98 23.30
N PRO A 95 19.75 22.25 23.60
CA PRO A 95 19.70 23.33 22.62
C PRO A 95 20.39 23.01 21.30
N ILE A 96 19.83 23.51 20.20
CA ILE A 96 20.37 23.31 18.86
C ILE A 96 21.64 24.13 18.70
N ALA A 97 22.75 23.48 18.34
CA ALA A 97 24.01 24.18 18.06
C ALA A 97 24.01 24.77 16.63
N ALA A 98 24.73 25.88 16.42
CA ALA A 98 24.70 26.62 15.14
C ALA A 98 25.06 25.76 13.91
N ASN A 99 26.01 24.83 14.05
CA ASN A 99 26.52 23.99 12.97
C ASN A 99 26.08 22.52 13.11
N GLU A 100 24.99 22.27 13.82
CA GLU A 100 24.51 20.91 14.03
C GLU A 100 23.92 20.32 12.73
N PRO A 101 24.19 19.03 12.42
CA PRO A 101 23.61 18.36 11.26
C PRO A 101 22.08 18.40 11.29
N ARG A 102 21.49 18.63 10.11
CA ARG A 102 20.04 18.71 9.93
C ARG A 102 19.62 17.97 8.67
N ALA A 103 18.48 17.31 8.72
CA ALA A 103 17.92 16.67 7.53
C ALA A 103 17.38 17.74 6.57
N GLU A 104 17.75 17.66 5.29
CA GLU A 104 17.21 18.54 4.25
C GLU A 104 15.77 18.17 3.90
N ALA A 105 14.97 19.18 3.56
CA ALA A 105 13.61 18.98 3.10
C ALA A 105 13.62 18.45 1.66
N ALA A 106 13.02 17.29 1.43
CA ALA A 106 12.84 16.71 0.10
C ALA A 106 11.63 15.77 0.08
N GLU A 107 10.93 15.70 -1.06
CA GLU A 107 9.80 14.78 -1.23
C GLU A 107 10.26 13.33 -1.40
N VAL A 108 11.31 13.12 -2.20
CA VAL A 108 11.85 11.81 -2.54
C VAL A 108 13.38 11.81 -2.45
N PRO A 109 14.02 10.64 -2.29
CA PRO A 109 15.46 10.49 -2.45
C PRO A 109 15.95 11.02 -3.81
N MET A 110 17.19 11.52 -3.86
CA MET A 110 17.78 12.15 -5.04
C MET A 110 17.70 11.26 -6.28
N TRP A 111 17.97 9.96 -6.13
CA TRP A 111 17.95 9.00 -7.24
C TRP A 111 16.55 8.71 -7.82
N LEU A 112 15.48 9.19 -7.14
CA LEU A 112 14.09 9.06 -7.58
C LEU A 112 13.44 10.38 -7.98
N ARG A 113 14.17 11.50 -7.87
CA ARG A 113 13.63 12.85 -8.07
C ARG A 113 12.97 13.01 -9.44
N ASP A 114 13.63 12.55 -10.49
CA ASP A 114 13.14 12.69 -11.86
C ASP A 114 11.97 11.74 -12.19
N LYS A 115 11.78 10.69 -11.38
CA LYS A 115 10.74 9.68 -11.57
C LYS A 115 9.46 9.99 -10.79
N LEU A 116 9.60 10.55 -9.59
CA LEU A 116 8.53 10.62 -8.60
C LEU A 116 8.25 12.02 -8.02
N GLY A 117 9.04 13.04 -8.38
CA GLY A 117 8.84 14.40 -7.87
C GLY A 117 7.49 14.99 -8.27
N GLY A 118 6.81 15.67 -7.34
CA GLY A 118 5.57 16.40 -7.60
C GLY A 118 4.30 15.56 -7.60
N LEU A 119 4.37 14.27 -7.24
CA LEU A 119 3.22 13.34 -7.28
C LEU A 119 2.38 13.33 -5.99
N GLY A 120 2.61 14.27 -5.06
CA GLY A 120 1.81 14.41 -3.84
C GLY A 120 2.05 13.32 -2.80
N LEU A 121 3.25 12.74 -2.76
CA LEU A 121 3.56 11.54 -1.97
C LEU A 121 3.68 11.79 -0.46
N LEU A 122 3.72 13.07 -0.06
CA LEU A 122 3.87 13.48 1.34
C LEU A 122 2.56 13.89 2.00
N GLN A 123 1.50 14.08 1.22
CA GLN A 123 0.20 14.40 1.79
C GLN A 123 -0.31 13.23 2.64
N ARG A 124 -1.22 13.51 3.57
CA ARG A 124 -1.80 12.43 4.36
C ARG A 124 -2.87 11.72 3.53
N ALA A 125 -2.75 10.40 3.42
CA ALA A 125 -3.74 9.60 2.72
C ALA A 125 -5.10 9.62 3.46
N PRO A 126 -6.22 9.73 2.74
CA PRO A 126 -7.55 9.55 3.32
C PRO A 126 -7.77 8.12 3.82
N LEU A 127 -8.72 7.98 4.73
CA LEU A 127 -9.22 6.69 5.19
C LEU A 127 -10.46 6.33 4.38
N ASP A 128 -10.25 5.50 3.36
CA ASP A 128 -11.33 5.06 2.48
C ASP A 128 -11.80 3.64 2.84
N LEU A 129 -13.09 3.41 2.61
CA LEU A 129 -13.81 2.17 2.84
C LEU A 129 -14.43 1.72 1.52
N ARG A 130 -14.60 0.40 1.36
CA ARG A 130 -15.39 -0.22 0.31
C ARG A 130 -16.66 -0.82 0.90
N ILE A 131 -17.82 -0.49 0.34
CA ILE A 131 -19.11 -1.10 0.68
C ILE A 131 -19.12 -2.56 0.17
N ASN A 132 -19.57 -3.48 1.01
CA ASN A 132 -19.76 -4.88 0.64
C ASN A 132 -21.14 -5.11 0.03
N ARG A 133 -21.18 -5.18 -1.30
CA ARG A 133 -22.42 -5.37 -2.06
C ARG A 133 -23.12 -6.71 -1.92
N LEU A 134 -22.40 -7.73 -1.45
CA LEU A 134 -23.02 -9.02 -1.16
C LEU A 134 -24.00 -8.92 0.03
N LYS A 135 -23.80 -7.93 0.91
CA LYS A 135 -24.61 -7.74 2.11
C LYS A 135 -25.50 -6.51 2.07
N THR A 136 -25.08 -5.44 1.39
CA THR A 136 -25.87 -4.21 1.33
C THR A 136 -25.59 -3.38 0.06
N GLY A 137 -26.63 -2.75 -0.48
CA GLY A 137 -26.53 -1.82 -1.60
C GLY A 137 -26.32 -0.35 -1.21
N LYS A 138 -26.65 0.02 0.03
CA LYS A 138 -26.46 1.39 0.56
C LYS A 138 -26.19 1.32 2.06
N ILE A 139 -25.26 2.14 2.53
CA ILE A 139 -24.94 2.27 3.94
C ILE A 139 -24.79 3.75 4.29
N ASP A 140 -25.23 4.12 5.48
CA ASP A 140 -25.05 5.45 6.04
C ASP A 140 -24.21 5.32 7.31
N ILE A 141 -23.03 5.94 7.29
CA ILE A 141 -22.08 5.90 8.40
C ILE A 141 -21.83 7.35 8.79
N VAL A 142 -22.01 7.66 10.07
CA VAL A 142 -21.86 9.02 10.59
C VAL A 142 -20.50 9.62 10.21
N GLY A 143 -20.54 10.73 9.50
CA GLY A 143 -19.35 11.48 9.05
C GLY A 143 -18.68 10.92 7.79
N ALA A 144 -19.09 9.76 7.29
CA ALA A 144 -18.62 9.26 6.01
C ALA A 144 -19.23 10.06 4.85
N VAL A 145 -18.43 10.31 3.83
CA VAL A 145 -18.90 10.90 2.56
C VAL A 145 -18.59 9.95 1.41
N PRO A 146 -19.30 9.98 0.28
CA PRO A 146 -18.92 9.20 -0.90
C PRO A 146 -17.48 9.50 -1.32
N ALA A 147 -16.74 8.45 -1.69
CA ALA A 147 -15.43 8.64 -2.29
C ALA A 147 -15.59 9.24 -3.72
N PRO A 148 -14.67 10.09 -4.19
CA PRO A 148 -14.83 10.82 -5.46
C PRO A 148 -15.05 9.97 -6.73
N HIS A 149 -14.49 8.76 -6.79
CA HIS A 149 -14.36 7.95 -8.00
C HIS A 149 -14.95 6.55 -7.85
N ALA A 150 -14.71 5.86 -6.72
CA ALA A 150 -15.18 4.50 -6.54
C ALA A 150 -16.68 4.47 -6.22
N ARG A 151 -17.45 3.75 -7.04
CA ARG A 151 -18.92 3.60 -6.89
C ARG A 151 -19.33 3.10 -5.50
N ASP A 152 -18.51 2.25 -4.89
CA ASP A 152 -18.73 1.66 -3.56
C ASP A 152 -17.80 2.24 -2.50
N GLY A 153 -17.15 3.36 -2.81
CA GLY A 153 -16.20 4.01 -1.93
C GLY A 153 -16.86 4.96 -0.94
N LEU A 154 -16.42 4.93 0.31
CA LEU A 154 -16.72 5.95 1.31
C LEU A 154 -15.41 6.49 1.89
N ARG A 155 -15.37 7.79 2.19
CA ARG A 155 -14.25 8.46 2.84
C ARG A 155 -14.64 8.84 4.27
N MET A 156 -13.85 8.38 5.23
CA MET A 156 -14.05 8.65 6.65
C MET A 156 -13.29 9.90 7.10
N PRO A 157 -13.80 10.60 8.13
CA PRO A 157 -13.02 11.62 8.82
C PRO A 157 -11.73 11.02 9.39
N GLU A 158 -10.72 11.88 9.51
CA GLU A 158 -9.42 11.49 9.99
C GLU A 158 -9.47 10.94 11.42
N GLY A 159 -8.82 9.79 11.67
CA GLY A 159 -8.70 9.20 13.00
C GLY A 159 -9.94 8.41 13.44
N SER A 160 -10.90 8.18 12.55
CA SER A 160 -12.02 7.26 12.74
C SER A 160 -11.53 5.86 13.13
N ALA A 161 -12.11 5.28 14.19
CA ALA A 161 -11.84 3.92 14.63
C ALA A 161 -12.77 2.93 13.90
N VAL A 162 -12.52 2.74 12.60
CA VAL A 162 -13.39 1.96 11.71
C VAL A 162 -13.63 0.54 12.23
N GLU A 163 -12.62 -0.08 12.81
CA GLU A 163 -12.71 -1.45 13.32
C GLU A 163 -13.68 -1.61 14.49
N GLN A 164 -14.05 -0.50 15.14
CA GLN A 164 -15.01 -0.49 16.24
C GLN A 164 -16.46 -0.33 15.77
N LEU A 165 -16.66 0.12 14.51
CA LEU A 165 -17.97 0.38 13.93
C LEU A 165 -18.79 -0.92 13.81
N PRO A 166 -20.11 -0.88 14.11
CA PRO A 166 -21.02 -2.01 13.89
C PRO A 166 -20.99 -2.53 12.44
N GLU A 167 -20.91 -1.63 11.47
CA GLU A 167 -20.91 -1.92 10.04
C GLU A 167 -19.69 -2.74 9.62
N TYR A 168 -18.52 -2.40 10.17
CA TYR A 168 -17.29 -3.16 9.93
C TYR A 168 -17.36 -4.55 10.57
N LYS A 169 -17.85 -4.65 11.82
CA LYS A 169 -18.00 -5.93 12.52
C LYS A 169 -19.00 -6.86 11.83
N ALA A 170 -20.06 -6.31 11.25
CA ALA A 170 -21.05 -7.04 10.46
C ALA A 170 -20.58 -7.39 9.03
N GLY A 171 -19.40 -6.91 8.63
CA GLY A 171 -18.83 -7.11 7.30
C GLY A 171 -19.55 -6.38 6.17
N LEU A 172 -20.22 -5.27 6.50
CA LEU A 172 -20.89 -4.41 5.51
C LEU A 172 -19.91 -3.48 4.79
N ILE A 173 -18.71 -3.30 5.34
CA ILE A 173 -17.64 -2.47 4.80
C ILE A 173 -16.27 -3.12 5.02
N GLU A 174 -15.32 -2.78 4.17
CA GLU A 174 -13.90 -3.12 4.30
C GLU A 174 -13.03 -1.86 4.21
N VAL A 175 -11.94 -1.79 4.98
CA VAL A 175 -10.94 -0.72 4.82
C VAL A 175 -10.14 -0.99 3.55
N GLN A 176 -10.24 -0.09 2.57
CA GLN A 176 -9.52 -0.19 1.31
C GLN A 176 -9.40 1.19 0.64
N ASP A 177 -8.17 1.57 0.28
CA ASP A 177 -7.90 2.76 -0.53
C ASP A 177 -8.75 2.77 -1.81
N GLU A 178 -9.26 3.95 -2.17
CA GLU A 178 -10.09 4.13 -3.35
C GLU A 178 -9.40 3.67 -4.65
N GLY A 179 -8.12 3.98 -4.85
CA GLY A 179 -7.36 3.53 -6.03
C GLY A 179 -7.24 2.01 -6.09
N SER A 180 -7.08 1.37 -4.92
CA SER A 180 -7.11 -0.09 -4.80
C SER A 180 -8.48 -0.68 -5.18
N GLN A 181 -9.58 0.01 -4.87
CA GLN A 181 -10.92 -0.39 -5.33
C GLN A 181 -11.05 -0.28 -6.85
N LEU A 182 -10.58 0.83 -7.44
CA LEU A 182 -10.62 1.06 -8.90
C LEU A 182 -9.83 0.01 -9.67
N VAL A 183 -8.58 -0.29 -9.28
CA VAL A 183 -7.79 -1.32 -9.97
C VAL A 183 -8.35 -2.73 -9.75
N THR A 184 -9.07 -2.98 -8.65
CA THR A 184 -9.80 -4.25 -8.46
C THR A 184 -10.97 -4.36 -9.43
N LEU A 185 -11.71 -3.27 -9.67
CA LEU A 185 -12.78 -3.22 -10.67
C LEU A 185 -12.24 -3.40 -12.10
N ALA A 186 -11.06 -2.82 -12.39
CA ALA A 186 -10.38 -2.99 -13.66
C ALA A 186 -10.04 -4.46 -13.98
N CYS A 187 -10.00 -5.36 -12.99
CA CYS A 187 -9.74 -6.77 -13.25
C CYS A 187 -10.84 -7.40 -14.14
N GLY A 188 -12.08 -6.90 -14.05
CA GLY A 188 -13.20 -7.41 -14.85
C GLY A 188 -13.61 -8.83 -14.48
N ALA A 189 -13.61 -9.16 -13.18
CA ALA A 189 -14.11 -10.44 -12.69
C ALA A 189 -15.64 -10.49 -12.80
N GLU A 190 -16.17 -11.58 -13.36
CA GLU A 190 -17.60 -11.78 -13.59
C GLU A 190 -18.10 -13.03 -12.86
N PRO A 191 -19.39 -13.08 -12.48
CA PRO A 191 -19.96 -14.25 -11.82
C PRO A 191 -19.75 -15.55 -12.61
N GLY A 192 -19.24 -16.59 -11.93
CA GLY A 192 -19.00 -17.91 -12.51
C GLY A 192 -17.56 -18.15 -12.99
N MET A 193 -16.73 -17.11 -13.09
CA MET A 193 -15.32 -17.26 -13.48
C MET A 193 -14.51 -18.08 -12.47
N LYS A 194 -13.44 -18.72 -12.98
CA LYS A 194 -12.32 -19.24 -12.21
C LYS A 194 -11.21 -18.19 -12.18
N VAL A 195 -11.00 -17.60 -11.01
CA VAL A 195 -10.04 -16.51 -10.82
C VAL A 195 -8.84 -17.01 -10.01
N VAL A 196 -7.63 -16.61 -10.39
CA VAL A 196 -6.44 -16.76 -9.57
C VAL A 196 -5.96 -15.38 -9.15
N ASP A 197 -5.87 -15.13 -7.84
CA ASP A 197 -5.32 -13.90 -7.26
C ASP A 197 -3.93 -14.21 -6.71
N LEU A 198 -2.90 -13.93 -7.53
CA LEU A 198 -1.50 -14.10 -7.15
C LEU A 198 -1.02 -12.92 -6.33
N CYS A 199 -0.42 -13.23 -5.18
CA CYS A 199 0.02 -12.27 -4.15
C CYS A 199 -1.14 -11.58 -3.44
N ALA A 200 -2.18 -12.36 -3.12
CA ALA A 200 -3.42 -11.90 -2.49
C ALA A 200 -3.21 -11.18 -1.14
N GLY A 201 -2.10 -11.43 -0.44
CA GLY A 201 -1.78 -10.85 0.85
C GLY A 201 -2.85 -11.15 1.89
N ALA A 202 -3.43 -10.09 2.48
CA ALA A 202 -4.56 -10.20 3.40
C ALA A 202 -5.94 -10.17 2.70
N GLY A 203 -5.95 -10.27 1.36
CA GLY A 203 -7.10 -10.46 0.48
C GLY A 203 -7.99 -9.25 0.24
N GLY A 204 -7.49 -8.02 0.37
CA GLY A 204 -8.31 -6.82 0.10
C GLY A 204 -8.92 -6.82 -1.32
N LYS A 205 -8.11 -7.19 -2.33
CA LYS A 205 -8.56 -7.35 -3.71
C LYS A 205 -9.38 -8.61 -3.91
N THR A 206 -8.96 -9.75 -3.36
CA THR A 206 -9.73 -11.01 -3.34
C THR A 206 -11.18 -10.80 -2.91
N LEU A 207 -11.41 -10.09 -1.81
CA LEU A 207 -12.76 -9.80 -1.30
C LEU A 207 -13.56 -8.92 -2.28
N GLY A 208 -12.89 -8.05 -3.04
CA GLY A 208 -13.53 -7.19 -4.03
C GLY A 208 -13.87 -7.95 -5.31
N LEU A 209 -12.98 -8.83 -5.74
CA LEU A 209 -13.21 -9.77 -6.84
C LEU A 209 -14.41 -10.67 -6.51
N ALA A 210 -14.46 -11.26 -5.31
CA ALA A 210 -15.58 -12.10 -4.89
C ALA A 210 -16.91 -11.33 -4.87
N ALA A 211 -16.90 -10.07 -4.43
CA ALA A 211 -18.08 -9.22 -4.48
C ALA A 211 -18.52 -8.90 -5.93
N ALA A 212 -17.56 -8.67 -6.84
CA ALA A 212 -17.85 -8.45 -8.27
C ALA A 212 -18.40 -9.73 -8.95
N MET A 213 -17.95 -10.90 -8.51
CA MET A 213 -18.42 -12.21 -8.95
C MET A 213 -19.75 -12.62 -8.32
N GLU A 214 -20.38 -11.76 -7.50
CA GLU A 214 -21.61 -12.06 -6.76
C GLU A 214 -21.53 -13.35 -5.94
N ASP A 215 -20.34 -13.65 -5.40
CA ASP A 215 -20.02 -14.91 -4.70
C ASP A 215 -20.38 -16.17 -5.52
N ARG A 216 -20.24 -16.12 -6.85
CA ARG A 216 -20.40 -17.26 -7.77
C ARG A 216 -19.12 -17.53 -8.56
N GLY A 217 -18.71 -18.79 -8.65
CA GLY A 217 -17.46 -19.21 -9.28
C GLY A 217 -16.45 -19.69 -8.25
N VAL A 218 -15.17 -19.47 -8.49
CA VAL A 218 -14.10 -19.81 -7.52
C VAL A 218 -12.93 -18.84 -7.65
N ILE A 219 -12.33 -18.48 -6.51
CA ILE A 219 -11.12 -17.66 -6.45
C ILE A 219 -10.03 -18.42 -5.70
N PHE A 220 -8.90 -18.67 -6.38
CA PHE A 220 -7.69 -19.19 -5.75
C PHE A 220 -6.82 -18.02 -5.28
N ALA A 221 -6.93 -17.67 -4.00
CA ALA A 221 -6.14 -16.63 -3.36
C ALA A 221 -4.79 -17.17 -2.92
N CYS A 222 -3.73 -16.72 -3.59
CA CYS A 222 -2.41 -17.34 -3.51
C CYS A 222 -1.38 -16.36 -2.94
N ASP A 223 -0.57 -16.77 -1.97
CA ASP A 223 0.53 -15.94 -1.45
C ASP A 223 1.66 -16.82 -0.90
N ALA A 224 2.89 -16.31 -0.88
CA ALA A 224 4.03 -16.97 -0.26
C ALA A 224 4.14 -16.63 1.25
N ASP A 225 3.56 -15.53 1.70
CA ASP A 225 3.53 -15.10 3.10
C ASP A 225 2.32 -15.69 3.82
N ARG A 226 2.56 -16.78 4.55
CA ARG A 226 1.57 -17.47 5.39
C ARG A 226 0.87 -16.52 6.37
N ALA A 227 1.59 -15.58 6.97
CA ALA A 227 1.06 -14.71 8.02
C ALA A 227 0.14 -13.60 7.46
N ARG A 228 0.33 -13.21 6.19
CA ARG A 228 -0.62 -12.36 5.47
C ARG A 228 -1.83 -13.16 5.02
N LEU A 229 -1.61 -14.31 4.36
CA LEU A 229 -2.66 -15.14 3.80
C LEU A 229 -3.64 -15.64 4.87
N SER A 230 -3.15 -15.98 6.07
CA SER A 230 -4.01 -16.42 7.17
C SER A 230 -5.01 -15.36 7.65
N ARG A 231 -4.82 -14.09 7.29
CA ARG A 231 -5.76 -13.00 7.62
C ARG A 231 -6.93 -12.91 6.66
N LEU A 232 -6.88 -13.60 5.51
CA LEU A 232 -7.94 -13.59 4.52
C LEU A 232 -9.18 -14.35 5.01
N ALA A 233 -9.02 -15.58 5.50
CA ALA A 233 -10.14 -16.41 5.96
C ALA A 233 -11.11 -15.70 6.92
N PRO A 234 -10.67 -15.08 8.04
CA PRO A 234 -11.58 -14.38 8.94
C PRO A 234 -12.23 -13.13 8.30
N ARG A 235 -11.58 -12.50 7.31
CA ARG A 235 -12.17 -11.38 6.56
C ARG A 235 -13.21 -11.85 5.56
N ALA A 236 -12.97 -12.96 4.86
CA ALA A 236 -13.92 -13.58 3.95
C ALA A 236 -15.17 -14.05 4.69
N GLU A 237 -15.00 -14.74 5.83
CA GLU A 237 -16.10 -15.15 6.70
C GLU A 237 -16.93 -13.94 7.14
N ARG A 238 -16.26 -12.89 7.64
CA ARG A 238 -16.95 -11.65 8.03
C ARG A 238 -17.67 -11.00 6.86
N ALA A 239 -17.10 -11.00 5.66
CA ALA A 239 -17.72 -10.46 4.46
C ALA A 239 -18.84 -11.34 3.89
N GLY A 240 -18.99 -12.59 4.37
CA GLY A 240 -19.96 -13.55 3.84
C GLY A 240 -19.58 -14.12 2.48
N ILE A 241 -18.27 -14.25 2.21
CA ILE A 241 -17.72 -14.77 0.96
C ILE A 241 -17.39 -16.25 1.13
N THR A 242 -17.82 -17.07 0.18
CA THR A 242 -17.70 -18.54 0.24
C THR A 242 -16.87 -19.14 -0.89
N ILE A 243 -16.59 -18.38 -1.95
CA ILE A 243 -15.92 -18.90 -3.16
C ILE A 243 -14.38 -18.86 -3.12
N VAL A 244 -13.78 -18.51 -1.99
CA VAL A 244 -12.32 -18.31 -1.89
C VAL A 244 -11.62 -19.54 -1.34
N GLU A 245 -10.69 -20.10 -2.12
CA GLU A 245 -9.74 -21.12 -1.69
C GLU A 245 -8.35 -20.49 -1.53
N THR A 246 -7.73 -20.66 -0.37
CA THR A 246 -6.37 -20.13 -0.14
C THR A 246 -5.31 -21.15 -0.49
N ARG A 247 -4.27 -20.76 -1.24
CA ARG A 247 -3.10 -21.60 -1.53
C ARG A 247 -1.80 -20.92 -1.13
N LEU A 248 -1.06 -21.57 -0.24
CA LEU A 248 0.28 -21.10 0.13
C LEU A 248 1.28 -21.52 -0.96
N LEU A 249 2.02 -20.55 -1.48
CA LEU A 249 3.03 -20.77 -2.50
C LEU A 249 4.42 -20.91 -1.89
N ASP A 250 5.26 -21.74 -2.51
CA ASP A 250 6.70 -21.75 -2.29
C ASP A 250 7.38 -20.88 -3.35
N GLY A 251 8.15 -19.89 -2.91
CA GLY A 251 8.77 -18.91 -3.79
C GLY A 251 9.76 -19.56 -4.76
N GLY A 252 9.54 -19.38 -6.05
CA GLY A 252 10.31 -20.02 -7.12
C GLY A 252 9.85 -21.43 -7.47
N ARG A 253 8.79 -21.93 -6.84
CA ARG A 253 8.16 -23.24 -7.11
C ARG A 253 6.63 -23.13 -7.15
N GLU A 254 6.12 -21.96 -7.55
CA GLU A 254 4.69 -21.63 -7.52
C GLU A 254 3.84 -22.67 -8.27
N ILE A 255 4.35 -23.17 -9.41
CA ILE A 255 3.67 -24.17 -10.25
C ILE A 255 3.39 -25.49 -9.53
N VAL A 256 4.16 -25.85 -8.50
CA VAL A 256 3.92 -27.08 -7.73
C VAL A 256 2.55 -27.02 -7.04
N ALA A 257 2.15 -25.84 -6.56
CA ALA A 257 0.87 -25.63 -5.88
C ALA A 257 -0.27 -25.23 -6.84
N LEU A 258 0.04 -24.93 -8.10
CA LEU A 258 -0.88 -24.38 -9.10
C LEU A 258 -1.00 -25.27 -10.35
N GLY A 259 -0.42 -26.47 -10.33
CA GLY A 259 -0.32 -27.34 -11.52
C GLY A 259 -1.67 -27.76 -12.09
N ASP A 260 -2.68 -27.91 -11.22
CA ASP A 260 -4.08 -28.20 -11.58
C ASP A 260 -4.79 -27.00 -12.24
N LEU A 261 -4.20 -25.81 -12.21
CA LEU A 261 -4.76 -24.58 -12.78
C LEU A 261 -4.07 -24.14 -14.08
N LEU A 262 -3.15 -24.95 -14.62
CA LEU A 262 -2.49 -24.65 -15.90
C LEU A 262 -3.50 -24.54 -17.04
N GLY A 263 -3.53 -23.39 -17.71
CA GLY A 263 -4.41 -23.10 -18.84
C GLY A 263 -5.90 -23.19 -18.52
N ALA A 264 -6.30 -22.94 -17.27
CA ALA A 264 -7.64 -23.26 -16.79
C ALA A 264 -8.38 -22.08 -16.14
N ALA A 265 -7.71 -20.94 -15.93
CA ALA A 265 -8.30 -19.76 -15.28
C ALA A 265 -8.77 -18.74 -16.32
N ASP A 266 -10.04 -18.31 -16.21
CA ASP A 266 -10.62 -17.24 -17.01
C ASP A 266 -9.89 -15.91 -16.76
N LEU A 267 -9.45 -15.69 -15.52
CA LEU A 267 -8.79 -14.48 -15.05
C LEU A 267 -7.67 -14.80 -14.06
N VAL A 268 -6.47 -14.25 -14.32
CA VAL A 268 -5.36 -14.26 -13.37
C VAL A 268 -4.98 -12.83 -13.03
N VAL A 269 -5.13 -12.46 -11.76
CA VAL A 269 -4.72 -11.17 -11.21
C VAL A 269 -3.35 -11.34 -10.56
N VAL A 270 -2.42 -10.47 -10.90
CA VAL A 270 -1.10 -10.39 -10.29
C VAL A 270 -1.01 -9.06 -9.55
N ASP A 271 -1.36 -9.06 -8.26
CA ASP A 271 -1.14 -7.91 -7.36
C ASP A 271 0.31 -7.92 -6.87
N ALA A 272 1.21 -7.56 -7.77
CA ALA A 272 2.60 -7.98 -7.66
C ALA A 272 3.31 -7.30 -6.47
N PRO A 273 4.19 -8.02 -5.74
CA PRO A 273 5.08 -7.41 -4.76
C PRO A 273 5.92 -6.33 -5.43
N CYS A 274 5.88 -5.12 -4.89
CA CYS A 274 6.50 -3.94 -5.51
C CYS A 274 7.18 -3.04 -4.47
N SER A 275 7.80 -1.96 -4.95
CA SER A 275 8.43 -0.93 -4.12
C SER A 275 7.47 -0.19 -3.19
N GLY A 276 6.17 -0.22 -3.50
CA GLY A 276 5.13 0.48 -2.75
C GLY A 276 5.20 2.01 -2.87
N THR A 277 5.89 2.55 -3.87
CA THR A 277 6.07 4.01 -4.07
C THR A 277 4.75 4.78 -4.15
N GLY A 278 3.67 4.16 -4.63
CA GLY A 278 2.34 4.75 -4.66
C GLY A 278 1.66 4.88 -3.29
N THR A 279 2.15 4.16 -2.28
CA THR A 279 1.55 4.12 -0.92
C THR A 279 2.33 4.94 0.11
N TRP A 280 3.35 5.70 -0.30
CA TRP A 280 4.22 6.44 0.61
C TRP A 280 3.49 7.48 1.47
N ARG A 281 2.36 8.03 1.02
CA ARG A 281 1.52 8.88 1.88
C ARG A 281 1.00 8.17 3.14
N ARG A 282 0.86 6.84 3.08
CA ARG A 282 0.50 5.96 4.21
C ARG A 282 1.75 5.52 4.99
N ASN A 283 2.78 5.08 4.27
CA ASN A 283 4.02 4.55 4.83
C ASN A 283 5.24 5.35 4.34
N PRO A 284 5.41 6.61 4.79
CA PRO A 284 6.38 7.53 4.20
C PRO A 284 7.83 7.13 4.43
N GLU A 285 8.10 6.40 5.51
CA GLU A 285 9.43 5.87 5.83
C GLU A 285 9.90 4.83 4.79
N ALA A 286 8.98 4.19 4.06
CA ALA A 286 9.34 3.13 3.10
C ALA A 286 10.32 3.62 2.01
N ARG A 287 10.32 4.93 1.70
CA ARG A 287 11.29 5.53 0.78
C ARG A 287 12.74 5.41 1.26
N TRP A 288 12.97 5.40 2.57
CA TRP A 288 14.31 5.24 3.18
C TRP A 288 14.82 3.80 3.09
N ARG A 289 13.94 2.86 2.74
CA ARG A 289 14.25 1.45 2.55
C ARG A 289 14.47 1.09 1.10
N LEU A 290 13.91 1.84 0.16
CA LEU A 290 14.02 1.55 -1.26
C LEU A 290 15.42 1.92 -1.75
N THR A 291 16.10 0.96 -2.37
CA THR A 291 17.38 1.15 -3.04
C THR A 291 17.29 0.64 -4.48
N PRO A 292 18.17 1.07 -5.39
CA PRO A 292 18.22 0.55 -6.76
C PRO A 292 18.27 -0.99 -6.82
N GLU A 293 19.02 -1.62 -5.92
CA GLU A 293 19.15 -3.09 -5.86
C GLU A 293 17.85 -3.75 -5.42
N ARG A 294 17.12 -3.15 -4.48
CA ARG A 294 15.80 -3.67 -4.08
C ARG A 294 14.78 -3.51 -5.18
N LEU A 295 14.79 -2.36 -5.86
CA LEU A 295 13.95 -2.12 -7.03
C LEU A 295 14.21 -3.19 -8.09
N ALA A 296 15.47 -3.44 -8.45
CA ALA A 296 15.83 -4.48 -9.41
C ALA A 296 15.35 -5.88 -9.00
N ARG A 297 15.42 -6.23 -7.70
CA ARG A 297 14.92 -7.50 -7.18
C ARG A 297 13.40 -7.64 -7.31
N VAL A 298 12.63 -6.60 -6.98
CA VAL A 298 11.16 -6.66 -7.12
C VAL A 298 10.72 -6.66 -8.58
N VAL A 299 11.41 -5.92 -9.45
CA VAL A 299 11.21 -5.95 -10.92
C VAL A 299 11.45 -7.36 -11.48
N ALA A 300 12.52 -8.04 -11.06
CA ALA A 300 12.79 -9.42 -11.49
C ALA A 300 11.74 -10.42 -10.94
N LEU A 301 11.30 -10.23 -9.70
CA LEU A 301 10.23 -11.02 -9.10
C LEU A 301 8.91 -10.86 -9.86
N GLN A 302 8.52 -9.62 -10.18
CA GLN A 302 7.31 -9.31 -10.96
C GLN A 302 7.33 -9.99 -12.32
N ALA A 303 8.44 -9.89 -13.07
CA ALA A 303 8.59 -10.53 -14.37
C ALA A 303 8.36 -12.05 -14.28
N ARG A 304 8.95 -12.71 -13.28
CA ARG A 304 8.77 -14.15 -13.04
C ARG A 304 7.33 -14.51 -12.67
N LEU A 305 6.66 -13.69 -11.85
CA LEU A 305 5.25 -13.93 -11.49
C LEU A 305 4.31 -13.76 -12.69
N LEU A 306 4.59 -12.80 -13.57
CA LEU A 306 3.85 -12.65 -14.84
C LEU A 306 4.05 -13.88 -15.75
N ASP A 307 5.26 -14.44 -15.81
CA ASP A 307 5.53 -15.67 -16.57
C ASP A 307 4.81 -16.90 -15.97
N VAL A 308 4.69 -16.98 -14.64
CA VAL A 308 3.87 -18.00 -13.96
C VAL A 308 2.39 -17.80 -14.29
N ALA A 309 1.89 -16.57 -14.14
CA ALA A 309 0.51 -16.21 -14.37
C ALA A 309 0.06 -16.54 -15.80
N ALA A 310 0.88 -16.23 -16.80
CA ALA A 310 0.58 -16.52 -18.21
C ALA A 310 0.30 -18.00 -18.49
N ARG A 311 0.90 -18.92 -17.71
CA ARG A 311 0.68 -20.36 -17.85
C ARG A 311 -0.63 -20.85 -17.23
N LEU A 312 -1.25 -20.06 -16.37
CA LEU A 312 -2.50 -20.40 -15.68
C LEU A 312 -3.72 -19.92 -16.47
N VAL A 313 -3.55 -18.86 -17.26
CA VAL A 313 -4.62 -18.28 -18.08
C VAL A 313 -5.02 -19.25 -19.19
N GLU A 314 -6.30 -19.51 -19.34
CA GLU A 314 -6.84 -20.31 -20.44
C GLU A 314 -6.70 -19.59 -21.80
N PRO A 315 -6.81 -20.29 -22.94
CA PRO A 315 -6.82 -19.64 -24.25
C PRO A 315 -7.94 -18.59 -24.35
N GLY A 316 -7.58 -17.38 -24.76
CA GLY A 316 -8.51 -16.24 -24.74
C GLY A 316 -8.87 -15.70 -23.35
N GLY A 317 -8.32 -16.23 -22.26
CA GLY A 317 -8.48 -15.72 -20.90
C GLY A 317 -7.71 -14.41 -20.66
N THR A 318 -7.81 -13.87 -19.44
CA THR A 318 -7.28 -12.54 -19.09
C THR A 318 -6.21 -12.61 -18.00
N LEU A 319 -5.12 -11.87 -18.18
CA LEU A 319 -4.11 -11.59 -17.16
C LEU A 319 -4.16 -10.11 -16.79
N VAL A 320 -4.12 -9.79 -15.50
CA VAL A 320 -4.16 -8.40 -15.02
C VAL A 320 -2.97 -8.15 -14.11
N HIS A 321 -2.09 -7.23 -14.52
CA HIS A 321 -0.96 -6.79 -13.73
C HIS A 321 -1.34 -5.55 -12.93
N VAL A 322 -1.15 -5.61 -11.61
CA VAL A 322 -1.41 -4.50 -10.69
C VAL A 322 -0.20 -4.30 -9.80
N VAL A 323 0.22 -3.04 -9.63
CA VAL A 323 1.22 -2.66 -8.63
C VAL A 323 0.80 -1.36 -7.94
N CYS A 324 1.09 -1.24 -6.64
CA CYS A 324 1.01 0.05 -5.93
C CYS A 324 2.32 0.84 -6.04
N SER A 325 2.85 0.92 -7.27
CA SER A 325 4.07 1.63 -7.63
C SER A 325 3.80 2.66 -8.72
N LEU A 326 4.55 3.75 -8.69
CA LEU A 326 4.54 4.83 -9.67
C LEU A 326 5.75 4.77 -10.61
N LEU A 327 6.63 3.78 -10.42
CA LEU A 327 7.81 3.54 -11.25
C LEU A 327 7.44 2.73 -12.49
N ASP A 328 7.85 3.21 -13.66
CA ASP A 328 7.56 2.50 -14.93
C ASP A 328 8.22 1.13 -14.98
N GLU A 329 9.36 0.96 -14.33
CA GLU A 329 10.07 -0.34 -14.24
C GLU A 329 9.23 -1.45 -13.60
N GLU A 330 8.23 -1.09 -12.79
CA GLU A 330 7.31 -2.01 -12.13
C GLU A 330 5.91 -1.99 -12.77
N GLY A 331 5.55 -0.90 -13.45
CA GLY A 331 4.28 -0.72 -14.15
C GLY A 331 4.38 -0.97 -15.65
N ALA A 332 4.36 0.10 -16.44
CA ALA A 332 4.33 0.04 -17.91
C ALA A 332 5.47 -0.81 -18.51
N GLY A 333 6.69 -0.67 -18.01
CA GLY A 333 7.87 -1.40 -18.47
C GLY A 333 7.79 -2.91 -18.22
N GLN A 334 7.13 -3.36 -17.14
CA GLN A 334 6.88 -4.80 -16.93
C GLN A 334 5.99 -5.37 -18.02
N VAL A 335 4.93 -4.65 -18.36
CA VAL A 335 3.94 -5.10 -19.34
C VAL A 335 4.53 -5.09 -20.75
N GLU A 336 5.29 -4.06 -21.11
CA GLU A 336 6.02 -4.01 -22.38
C GLU A 336 7.01 -5.17 -22.51
N ALA A 337 7.79 -5.42 -21.45
CA ALA A 337 8.73 -6.53 -21.43
C ALA A 337 8.04 -7.90 -21.48
N PHE A 338 6.89 -8.04 -20.83
CA PHE A 338 6.05 -9.25 -20.90
C PHE A 338 5.56 -9.50 -22.33
N LEU A 339 4.95 -8.49 -22.97
CA LEU A 339 4.45 -8.58 -24.35
C LEU A 339 5.55 -8.96 -25.34
N SER A 340 6.78 -8.45 -25.14
CA SER A 340 7.94 -8.82 -25.95
C SER A 340 8.36 -10.28 -25.78
N ARG A 341 8.15 -10.89 -24.61
CA ARG A 341 8.55 -12.28 -24.32
C ARG A 341 7.44 -13.30 -24.60
N HIS A 342 6.19 -12.85 -24.71
CA HIS A 342 5.02 -13.70 -24.92
C HIS A 342 4.26 -13.32 -26.21
N PRO A 343 4.74 -13.75 -27.39
CA PRO A 343 4.07 -13.48 -28.66
C PRO A 343 2.61 -13.93 -28.67
N GLY A 344 1.72 -13.10 -29.24
CA GLY A 344 0.29 -13.37 -29.33
C GLY A 344 -0.54 -12.77 -28.19
N TRP A 345 0.08 -12.42 -27.06
CA TRP A 345 -0.57 -11.63 -26.03
C TRP A 345 -0.77 -10.18 -26.50
N ARG A 346 -1.86 -9.56 -26.05
CA ARG A 346 -2.19 -8.17 -26.39
C ARG A 346 -2.76 -7.43 -25.20
N THR A 347 -2.60 -6.11 -25.18
CA THR A 347 -3.25 -5.24 -24.20
C THR A 347 -4.74 -5.13 -24.47
N GLU A 348 -5.55 -5.19 -23.42
CA GLU A 348 -6.97 -4.85 -23.47
C GLU A 348 -7.18 -3.47 -22.84
N PRO A 349 -7.96 -2.57 -23.48
CA PRO A 349 -8.26 -1.26 -22.90
C PRO A 349 -8.90 -1.38 -21.50
N VAL A 350 -8.50 -0.49 -20.61
CA VAL A 350 -9.08 -0.33 -19.28
C VAL A 350 -9.75 1.03 -19.23
N THR A 351 -11.01 1.07 -18.78
CA THR A 351 -11.72 2.33 -18.54
C THR A 351 -12.01 2.45 -17.06
N LEU A 352 -11.43 3.46 -16.42
CA LEU A 352 -11.64 3.79 -15.01
C LEU A 352 -12.13 5.24 -14.85
N PRO A 353 -12.85 5.55 -13.77
CA PRO A 353 -13.30 6.92 -13.47
C PRO A 353 -12.16 7.86 -13.04
N ALA A 354 -10.94 7.34 -12.88
CA ALA A 354 -9.73 8.07 -12.54
C ALA A 354 -8.51 7.37 -13.14
N GLY A 355 -7.38 8.07 -13.18
CA GLY A 355 -6.12 7.61 -13.75
C GLY A 355 -5.89 8.08 -15.18
N SER A 356 -4.61 8.09 -15.56
CA SER A 356 -4.15 8.51 -16.88
C SER A 356 -3.41 7.40 -17.61
N GLN A 357 -3.43 7.41 -18.94
CA GLN A 357 -2.72 6.43 -19.75
C GLN A 357 -1.21 6.50 -19.48
N ARG A 358 -0.59 5.35 -19.23
CA ARG A 358 0.87 5.20 -19.09
C ARG A 358 1.31 3.92 -19.78
N GLY A 359 1.93 4.06 -20.96
CA GLY A 359 2.30 2.91 -21.78
C GLY A 359 1.08 2.02 -22.07
N PRO A 360 1.15 0.69 -21.81
CA PRO A 360 0.08 -0.26 -22.08
C PRO A 360 -1.05 -0.32 -21.02
N GLY A 361 -1.01 0.54 -20.00
CA GLY A 361 -1.98 0.52 -18.90
C GLY A 361 -2.38 1.91 -18.42
N LEU A 362 -3.05 1.94 -17.27
CA LEU A 362 -3.44 3.16 -16.57
C LEU A 362 -2.61 3.34 -15.31
N ARG A 363 -2.30 4.59 -14.97
CA ARG A 363 -1.66 4.98 -13.73
C ARG A 363 -2.53 5.96 -12.96
N LEU A 364 -2.78 5.63 -11.69
CA LEU A 364 -3.39 6.49 -10.69
C LEU A 364 -2.26 7.17 -9.89
N THR A 365 -2.45 8.43 -9.52
CA THR A 365 -1.49 9.20 -8.72
C THR A 365 -2.19 9.95 -7.59
N PRO A 366 -1.50 10.20 -6.45
CA PRO A 366 -2.09 11.01 -5.39
C PRO A 366 -2.36 12.46 -5.77
N SER A 367 -1.54 13.06 -6.63
CA SER A 367 -1.72 14.46 -7.06
C SER A 367 -2.96 14.65 -7.94
N ASP A 368 -3.17 13.75 -8.90
CA ASP A 368 -4.19 13.96 -9.93
C ASP A 368 -5.53 13.32 -9.53
N ASP A 369 -5.48 12.17 -8.85
CA ASP A 369 -6.67 11.36 -8.55
C ASP A 369 -7.06 11.37 -7.07
N GLY A 370 -6.22 11.92 -6.18
CA GLY A 370 -6.47 11.90 -4.74
C GLY A 370 -6.45 10.51 -4.09
N THR A 371 -6.08 9.46 -4.84
CA THR A 371 -5.96 8.06 -4.39
C THR A 371 -4.50 7.67 -4.10
N ASP A 372 -4.22 6.45 -3.61
CA ASP A 372 -2.83 5.98 -3.59
C ASP A 372 -2.36 5.80 -5.04
N GLY A 373 -1.05 5.84 -5.26
CA GLY A 373 -0.48 5.55 -6.55
C GLY A 373 -0.64 4.07 -6.92
N PHE A 374 -1.16 3.81 -8.12
CA PHE A 374 -1.30 2.46 -8.67
C PHE A 374 -1.02 2.46 -10.17
N PHE A 375 -0.61 1.30 -10.68
CA PHE A 375 -0.64 0.99 -12.10
C PHE A 375 -1.46 -0.29 -12.32
N VAL A 376 -2.25 -0.32 -13.38
CA VAL A 376 -3.01 -1.50 -13.83
C VAL A 376 -2.96 -1.65 -15.34
N ALA A 377 -2.76 -2.88 -15.80
CA ALA A 377 -2.89 -3.25 -17.21
C ALA A 377 -3.61 -4.59 -17.36
N ARG A 378 -4.51 -4.69 -18.33
CA ARG A 378 -5.17 -5.93 -18.72
C ARG A 378 -4.54 -6.47 -19.99
N LEU A 379 -4.32 -7.78 -20.01
CA LEU A 379 -3.65 -8.52 -21.06
C LEU A 379 -4.52 -9.71 -21.45
N LYS A 380 -4.74 -9.89 -22.75
CA LYS A 380 -5.54 -10.99 -23.30
C LYS A 380 -4.62 -12.07 -23.84
N ALA A 381 -4.85 -13.31 -23.41
CA ALA A 381 -4.16 -14.48 -23.93
C ALA A 381 -4.55 -14.72 -25.40
N PRO A 382 -3.65 -15.30 -26.22
CA PRO A 382 -4.01 -15.79 -27.54
C PRO A 382 -5.09 -16.88 -27.44
N CYS A 383 -5.93 -16.99 -28.48
CA CYS A 383 -6.96 -18.01 -28.61
C CYS A 383 -6.42 -19.33 -29.15
#